data_AF-A0A417C1L7-F1
#
_entry.id   AF-A0A417C1L7-F1
#
_cell.length_a   1.000
_cell.length_b   1.000
_cell.length_c   1.000
_cell.angle_alpha   90.00
_cell.angle_beta   90.00
_cell.angle_gamma   90.00
#
_symmetry.space_group_name_H-M   'P 1'
#
loop_
_entity.id
_entity.type
_entity.pdbx_description
1 polymer ?
#
loop_
_entity_poly.entity_id
_entity_poly.type
_entity_poly.pdbx_seq_one_letter_code
_entity_poly.pdbx_strand_id
1 'polypeptide(L)'
;METKENDRKDPCQKAACCGSRVAQTATAASLAIVILGNVLYALTVRTFLVPAGLLTGGTTGIGLALNRAFGIPVSAFVLVFNVVMLLVGWSVLGRKFALTTVVSTFVYPIALGFFEQILGSTVLTQDLFLNTVFSGLGIGASLGIVIRAGASTGGMDIPPLVLHHYFQIPVSVSMYVFDFCILLVQAVGNPPENVLYGLILVMVYTLVLDKLMLLGTTRTEVRIVSEHSQKIREAILAEMDRGVTMLSGETGYLKHQTQMIFSVISNRELPELEKLVHRIDPECFMVVNRVSEVSGRGFSMKKRYR
;
A
#
# COMPACT_ATOMS: atom_id res chain seq x y z
N MET A 1 29.60 -34.73 -44.86
CA MET A 1 30.79 -34.08 -44.30
C MET A 1 30.45 -32.59 -44.22
N GLU A 2 29.70 -32.12 -43.22
CA GLU A 2 30.13 -31.89 -41.81
C GLU A 2 31.57 -31.34 -41.77
N THR A 3 31.85 -30.12 -41.31
CA THR A 3 31.30 -29.42 -40.14
C THR A 3 31.27 -27.89 -40.32
N LYS A 4 30.23 -27.26 -39.74
CA LYS A 4 30.16 -25.82 -39.43
C LYS A 4 30.85 -25.60 -38.09
N GLU A 5 31.77 -24.65 -38.01
CA GLU A 5 32.38 -24.21 -36.77
C GLU A 5 32.17 -22.70 -36.56
N ASN A 6 31.48 -22.40 -35.46
CA ASN A 6 31.65 -21.24 -34.58
C ASN A 6 31.07 -19.86 -34.96
N ASP A 7 29.81 -19.64 -34.57
CA ASP A 7 29.35 -18.32 -34.11
C ASP A 7 28.62 -18.50 -32.76
N ARG A 8 29.40 -18.63 -31.69
CA ARG A 8 28.92 -18.62 -30.30
C ARG A 8 28.90 -17.16 -29.81
N LYS A 9 27.81 -16.44 -30.10
CA LYS A 9 27.48 -15.20 -29.38
C LYS A 9 26.77 -15.54 -28.07
N ASP A 10 27.37 -15.13 -26.96
CA ASP A 10 26.94 -15.42 -25.60
C ASP A 10 25.50 -14.98 -25.30
N PRO A 11 24.64 -15.87 -24.76
CA PRO A 11 23.29 -15.53 -24.30
C PRO A 11 23.27 -14.56 -23.10
N CYS A 12 24.43 -14.30 -22.49
CA CYS A 12 24.56 -13.42 -21.33
C CYS A 12 24.41 -11.92 -21.68
N GLN A 13 24.71 -11.51 -22.91
CA GLN A 13 24.61 -10.10 -23.33
C GLN A 13 23.18 -9.64 -23.68
N LYS A 14 22.31 -10.54 -24.17
CA LYS A 14 20.90 -10.21 -24.45
C LYS A 14 20.05 -10.10 -23.18
N ALA A 15 20.41 -10.81 -22.10
CA ALA A 15 19.70 -10.71 -20.81
C ALA A 15 19.91 -9.35 -20.12
N ALA A 16 21.10 -8.76 -20.24
CA ALA A 16 21.41 -7.45 -19.66
C ALA A 16 20.63 -6.30 -20.31
N CYS A 17 20.36 -6.38 -21.62
CA CYS A 17 19.66 -5.33 -22.37
C CYS A 17 18.13 -5.39 -22.22
N CYS A 18 17.57 -6.53 -21.83
CA CYS A 18 16.13 -6.70 -21.58
C CYS A 18 15.76 -6.35 -20.12
N GLY A 19 16.68 -6.58 -19.17
CA GLY A 19 16.52 -6.19 -17.76
C GLY A 19 16.46 -4.66 -17.54
N SER A 20 17.14 -3.88 -18.38
CA SER A 20 17.13 -2.41 -18.28
C SER A 20 15.79 -1.79 -18.65
N ARG A 21 15.07 -2.32 -19.66
CA ARG A 21 13.77 -1.78 -20.08
C ARG A 21 12.63 -2.11 -19.11
N VAL A 22 12.64 -3.30 -18.49
CA VAL A 22 11.63 -3.69 -17.48
C VAL A 22 11.89 -3.00 -16.13
N ALA A 23 13.15 -2.78 -15.76
CA ALA A 23 13.49 -1.96 -14.59
C ALA A 23 13.19 -0.46 -14.82
N GLN A 24 13.39 0.06 -16.03
CA GLN A 24 13.07 1.45 -16.38
C GLN A 24 11.56 1.72 -16.48
N THR A 25 10.76 0.80 -17.04
CA THR A 25 9.29 0.95 -17.08
C THR A 25 8.66 0.82 -15.70
N ALA A 26 9.17 -0.06 -14.83
CA ALA A 26 8.75 -0.14 -13.43
C ALA A 26 9.07 1.15 -12.65
N THR A 27 10.16 1.85 -12.99
CA THR A 27 10.57 3.09 -12.31
C THR A 27 9.75 4.29 -12.78
N ALA A 28 9.48 4.41 -14.08
CA ALA A 28 8.65 5.50 -14.62
C ALA A 28 7.18 5.40 -14.20
N ALA A 29 6.60 4.19 -14.22
CA ALA A 29 5.24 3.98 -13.73
C ALA A 29 5.13 4.27 -12.23
N SER A 30 6.13 3.88 -11.44
CA SER A 30 6.17 4.22 -10.01
C SER A 30 6.24 5.72 -9.79
N LEU A 31 7.05 6.46 -10.56
CA LEU A 31 7.14 7.93 -10.47
C LEU A 31 5.82 8.63 -10.82
N ALA A 32 5.13 8.18 -11.87
CA ALA A 32 3.81 8.73 -12.21
C ALA A 32 2.79 8.53 -11.08
N ILE A 33 2.81 7.37 -10.43
CA ILE A 33 1.95 7.07 -9.26
C ILE A 33 2.31 7.97 -8.07
N VAL A 34 3.60 8.19 -7.81
CA VAL A 34 4.06 9.11 -6.76
C VAL A 34 3.60 10.54 -7.03
N ILE A 35 3.73 11.02 -8.27
CA ILE A 35 3.26 12.35 -8.67
C ILE A 35 1.75 12.46 -8.46
N LEU A 36 0.98 11.50 -8.95
CA LEU A 36 -0.48 11.47 -8.79
C LEU A 36 -0.89 11.50 -7.31
N GLY A 37 -0.22 10.71 -6.47
CA GLY A 37 -0.46 10.68 -5.02
C GLY A 37 -0.20 12.05 -4.37
N ASN A 38 0.91 12.70 -4.69
CA ASN A 38 1.23 14.03 -4.15
C ASN A 38 0.29 15.13 -4.67
N VAL A 39 -0.14 15.08 -5.93
CA VAL A 39 -1.14 16.01 -6.48
C VAL A 39 -2.48 15.83 -5.76
N LEU A 40 -2.93 14.59 -5.52
CA LEU A 40 -4.13 14.31 -4.75
C LEU A 40 -4.00 14.77 -3.29
N TYR A 41 -2.82 14.61 -2.69
CA TYR A 41 -2.53 15.10 -1.35
C TYR A 41 -2.65 16.63 -1.29
N ALA A 42 -1.99 17.34 -2.22
CA ALA A 42 -2.05 18.79 -2.32
C ALA A 42 -3.48 19.31 -2.54
N LEU A 43 -4.25 18.67 -3.42
CA LEU A 43 -5.65 19.00 -3.65
C LEU A 43 -6.45 18.89 -2.35
N THR A 44 -6.36 17.75 -1.66
CA THR A 44 -7.07 17.48 -0.39
C THR A 44 -6.70 18.51 0.69
N VAL A 45 -5.41 18.80 0.83
CA VAL A 45 -4.90 19.77 1.79
C VAL A 45 -5.50 21.15 1.52
N ARG A 46 -5.48 21.59 0.25
CA ARG A 46 -6.03 22.89 -0.12
C ARG A 46 -7.54 22.96 0.03
N THR A 47 -8.30 21.93 -0.33
CA THR A 47 -9.78 21.99 -0.35
C THR A 47 -10.41 21.81 1.03
N PHE A 48 -9.87 20.93 1.87
CA PHE A 48 -10.53 20.53 3.12
C PHE A 48 -9.71 20.84 4.38
N LEU A 49 -8.39 20.61 4.34
CA LEU A 49 -7.57 20.69 5.55
C LEU A 49 -7.26 22.15 5.95
N VAL A 50 -6.72 22.94 5.01
CA VAL A 50 -6.27 24.32 5.27
C VAL A 50 -7.44 25.24 5.64
N PRO A 51 -8.58 25.24 4.92
CA PRO A 51 -9.71 26.13 5.25
C PRO A 51 -10.32 25.85 6.62
N ALA A 52 -10.28 24.59 7.07
CA ALA A 52 -10.82 24.19 8.37
C ALA A 52 -9.85 24.41 9.55
N GLY A 53 -8.59 24.77 9.29
CA GLY A 53 -7.59 24.97 10.35
C GLY A 53 -7.37 23.75 11.24
N LEU A 54 -7.55 22.54 10.68
CA LEU A 54 -7.50 21.30 11.44
C LEU A 54 -6.09 21.04 11.98
N LEU A 55 -6.02 20.62 13.24
CA LEU A 55 -4.78 20.11 13.81
C LEU A 55 -4.41 18.81 13.10
N THR A 56 -3.26 18.82 12.45
CA THR A 56 -2.65 17.61 11.92
C THR A 56 -1.60 17.07 12.88
N GLY A 57 -1.46 15.74 12.86
CA GLY A 57 -0.26 15.09 13.36
C GLY A 57 0.95 15.36 12.45
N GLY A 58 1.98 14.54 12.60
CA GLY A 58 3.17 14.64 11.76
C GLY A 58 4.13 15.80 12.09
N THR A 59 5.04 16.10 11.16
CA THR A 59 6.22 16.93 11.44
C THR A 59 5.84 18.35 11.85
N THR A 60 4.82 18.91 11.19
CA THR A 60 4.31 20.26 11.47
C THR A 60 3.67 20.34 12.86
N GLY A 61 2.94 19.31 13.28
CA GLY A 61 2.36 19.23 14.63
C GLY A 61 3.43 19.22 15.73
N ILE A 62 4.52 18.47 15.52
CA ILE A 62 5.69 18.50 16.42
C ILE A 62 6.33 19.89 16.42
N GLY A 63 6.54 20.48 15.24
CA GLY A 63 7.11 21.82 15.11
C GLY A 63 6.29 22.89 15.85
N LEU A 64 4.95 22.82 15.79
CA LEU A 64 4.07 23.76 16.49
C LEU A 64 4.10 23.57 18.02
N ALA A 65 4.24 22.32 18.50
CA ALA A 65 4.42 22.06 19.93
C ALA A 65 5.77 22.62 20.44
N LEU A 66 6.85 22.39 19.69
CA LEU A 66 8.19 22.89 20.02
C LEU A 66 8.30 24.41 19.92
N ASN A 67 7.61 25.02 18.95
CA ASN A 67 7.55 26.48 18.84
C ASN A 67 6.92 27.11 20.09
N ARG A 68 5.82 26.53 20.59
CA ARG A 68 5.16 27.02 21.81
C ARG A 68 6.00 26.79 23.07
N ALA A 69 6.69 25.66 23.17
CA ALA A 69 7.47 25.31 24.35
C ALA A 69 8.84 26.02 24.41
N PHE A 70 9.52 26.18 23.27
CA PHE A 70 10.92 26.60 23.19
C PHE A 70 11.18 27.77 22.23
N GLY A 71 10.16 28.28 21.54
CA GLY A 71 10.30 29.37 20.57
C GLY A 71 10.98 28.97 19.25
N ILE A 72 11.19 27.68 19.00
CA ILE A 72 11.87 27.20 17.78
C ILE A 72 10.99 27.50 16.55
N PRO A 73 11.51 28.14 15.49
CA PRO A 73 10.73 28.37 14.27
C PRO A 73 10.25 27.05 13.64
N VAL A 74 8.95 26.94 13.40
CA VAL A 74 8.32 25.73 12.84
C VAL A 74 8.96 25.32 11.52
N SER A 75 9.19 26.29 10.62
CA SER A 75 9.83 26.05 9.32
C SER A 75 11.24 25.47 9.44
N ALA A 76 12.03 25.96 10.39
CA ALA A 76 13.37 25.45 10.65
C ALA A 76 13.34 24.00 11.18
N PHE A 77 12.43 23.71 12.12
CA PHE A 77 12.27 22.36 12.65
C PHE A 77 11.83 21.38 11.55
N VAL A 78 10.81 21.71 10.77
CA VAL A 78 10.31 20.84 9.69
C VAL A 78 11.40 20.57 8.66
N LEU A 79 12.17 21.59 8.26
CA LEU A 79 13.26 21.42 7.31
C LEU A 79 14.34 20.48 7.85
N VAL A 80 14.82 20.69 9.07
CA VAL A 80 15.84 19.83 9.70
C VAL A 80 15.32 18.40 9.84
N PHE A 81 14.09 18.24 10.34
CA PHE A 81 13.48 16.93 10.52
C PHE A 81 13.36 16.17 9.19
N ASN A 82 12.84 16.81 8.14
CA ASN A 82 12.67 16.19 6.84
C ASN A 82 14.02 15.79 6.22
N VAL A 83 15.06 16.61 6.35
CA VAL A 83 16.42 16.27 5.88
C VAL A 83 16.98 15.08 6.65
N VAL A 84 16.89 15.08 7.99
CA VAL A 84 17.36 13.97 8.83
C VAL A 84 16.61 12.68 8.47
N MET A 85 15.28 12.74 8.35
CA MET A 85 14.49 11.57 8.00
C MET A 85 14.76 11.09 6.59
N LEU A 86 15.01 11.97 5.63
CA LEU A 86 15.42 11.56 4.29
C LEU A 86 16.77 10.81 4.30
N LEU A 87 17.74 11.25 5.10
CA LEU A 87 19.02 10.56 5.27
C LEU A 87 18.84 9.18 5.92
N VAL A 88 18.02 9.10 6.98
CA VAL A 88 17.66 7.82 7.61
C VAL A 88 16.97 6.91 6.60
N GLY A 89 15.98 7.43 5.88
CA GLY A 89 15.25 6.72 4.84
C GLY A 89 16.16 6.21 3.71
N TRP A 90 17.13 7.00 3.28
CA TRP A 90 18.16 6.54 2.34
C TRP A 90 18.91 5.34 2.92
N SER A 91 19.43 5.47 4.15
CA SER A 91 20.28 4.43 4.76
C SER A 91 19.55 3.11 4.98
N VAL A 92 18.26 3.15 5.35
CA VAL A 92 17.47 1.95 5.70
C VAL A 92 16.67 1.41 4.51
N LEU A 93 15.95 2.26 3.79
CA LEU A 93 15.02 1.87 2.73
C LEU A 93 15.66 1.91 1.33
N GLY A 94 16.87 2.46 1.22
CA GLY A 94 17.70 2.44 0.03
C GLY A 94 17.51 3.63 -0.93
N ARG A 95 18.37 3.66 -1.96
CA ARG A 95 18.47 4.79 -2.90
C ARG A 95 17.20 5.06 -3.70
N LYS A 96 16.48 4.00 -4.11
CA LYS A 96 15.24 4.15 -4.90
C LYS A 96 14.19 4.93 -4.11
N PHE A 97 13.97 4.54 -2.84
CA PHE A 97 13.07 5.23 -1.94
C PHE A 97 13.45 6.70 -1.77
N ALA A 98 14.71 6.98 -1.46
CA ALA A 98 15.20 8.34 -1.26
C ALA A 98 14.96 9.24 -2.49
N LEU A 99 15.28 8.75 -3.70
CA LEU A 99 15.06 9.51 -4.93
C LEU A 99 13.58 9.81 -5.18
N THR A 100 12.70 8.82 -4.99
CA THR A 100 11.25 9.03 -5.16
C THR A 100 10.66 9.94 -4.09
N THR A 101 11.20 9.91 -2.86
CA THR A 101 10.79 10.80 -1.77
C THR A 101 11.23 12.24 -2.03
N VAL A 102 12.45 12.45 -2.56
CA VAL A 102 12.89 13.78 -3.01
C VAL A 102 11.94 14.33 -4.07
N VAL A 103 11.50 13.50 -5.03
CA VAL A 103 10.49 13.91 -6.01
C VAL A 103 9.20 14.33 -5.33
N SER A 104 8.67 13.56 -4.37
CA SER A 104 7.48 13.96 -3.59
C SER A 104 7.66 15.31 -2.90
N THR A 105 8.82 15.54 -2.26
CA THR A 105 9.13 16.77 -1.52
C THR A 105 9.05 18.02 -2.40
N PHE A 106 9.36 17.91 -3.69
CA PHE A 106 9.21 19.03 -4.63
C PHE A 106 7.84 19.08 -5.31
N VAL A 107 7.28 17.92 -5.67
CA VAL A 107 5.98 17.85 -6.37
C VAL A 107 4.85 18.37 -5.49
N TYR A 108 4.84 18.02 -4.20
CA TYR A 108 3.76 18.42 -3.29
C TYR A 108 3.62 19.95 -3.17
N PRO A 109 4.67 20.73 -2.83
CA PRO A 109 4.55 22.19 -2.74
C PRO A 109 4.19 22.85 -4.07
N ILE A 110 4.71 22.34 -5.20
CA ILE A 110 4.38 22.85 -6.54
C ILE A 110 2.89 22.62 -6.84
N ALA A 111 2.39 21.42 -6.60
CA ALA A 111 0.98 21.09 -6.79
C ALA A 111 0.08 21.90 -5.83
N LEU A 112 0.51 22.11 -4.59
CA LEU A 112 -0.22 22.91 -3.62
C LEU A 112 -0.34 24.36 -4.08
N GLY A 113 0.77 24.99 -4.49
CA GLY A 113 0.77 26.36 -5.01
C GLY A 113 -0.07 26.50 -6.29
N PHE A 114 -0.06 25.49 -7.16
CA PHE A 114 -0.94 25.44 -8.33
C PHE A 114 -2.43 25.44 -7.94
N PHE A 115 -2.83 24.63 -6.96
CA PHE A 115 -4.22 24.61 -6.47
C PHE A 115 -4.58 25.87 -5.68
N GLU A 116 -3.65 26.47 -4.95
CA GLU A 116 -3.87 27.76 -4.30
C GLU A 116 -4.20 28.86 -5.32
N GLN A 117 -3.47 28.91 -6.43
CA GLN A 117 -3.70 29.88 -7.49
C GLN A 117 -5.02 29.64 -8.23
N ILE A 118 -5.39 28.38 -8.49
CA ILE A 118 -6.60 28.03 -9.25
C ILE A 118 -7.87 28.12 -8.42
N LEU A 119 -7.87 27.56 -7.20
CA LEU A 119 -9.04 27.60 -6.33
C LEU A 119 -9.18 28.95 -5.62
N GLY A 120 -8.12 29.76 -5.54
CA GLY A 120 -8.16 31.12 -5.01
C GLY A 120 -8.62 31.16 -3.55
N SER A 121 -9.77 31.79 -3.28
CA SER A 121 -10.43 31.80 -1.96
C SER A 121 -11.63 30.86 -1.87
N THR A 122 -11.81 29.97 -2.85
CA THR A 122 -12.94 29.04 -2.88
C THR A 122 -12.78 28.03 -1.74
N VAL A 123 -13.82 27.92 -0.92
CA VAL A 123 -13.97 26.94 0.15
C VAL A 123 -15.18 26.07 -0.19
N LEU A 124 -14.96 24.76 -0.27
CA LEU A 124 -16.00 23.83 -0.72
C LEU A 124 -17.11 23.66 0.33
N THR A 125 -16.72 23.61 1.61
CA THR A 125 -17.64 23.58 2.75
C THR A 125 -17.00 24.23 3.97
N GLN A 126 -17.83 24.87 4.80
CA GLN A 126 -17.43 25.44 6.10
C GLN A 126 -17.73 24.48 7.26
N ASP A 127 -18.37 23.35 7.00
CA ASP A 127 -18.66 22.35 8.01
C ASP A 127 -17.38 21.62 8.43
N LEU A 128 -17.01 21.79 9.70
CA LEU A 128 -15.75 21.27 10.25
C LEU A 128 -15.70 19.73 10.24
N PHE A 129 -16.85 19.07 10.45
CA PHE A 129 -16.91 17.61 10.44
C PHE A 129 -16.75 17.06 9.01
N LEU A 130 -17.45 17.65 8.03
CA LEU A 130 -17.27 17.28 6.61
C LEU A 130 -15.82 17.50 6.18
N ASN A 131 -15.23 18.66 6.50
CA ASN A 131 -13.83 18.94 6.18
C ASN A 131 -12.89 17.91 6.83
N THR A 132 -13.15 17.51 8.07
CA THR A 132 -12.37 16.48 8.79
C THR A 132 -12.44 15.13 8.09
N VAL A 133 -13.65 14.66 7.77
CA VAL A 133 -13.85 13.34 7.14
C VAL A 133 -13.23 13.32 5.74
N PHE A 134 -13.51 14.30 4.89
CA PHE A 134 -12.99 14.33 3.52
C PHE A 134 -11.47 14.60 3.48
N SER A 135 -10.92 15.37 4.43
CA SER A 135 -9.48 15.44 4.62
C SER A 135 -8.91 14.06 4.95
N GLY A 136 -9.51 13.33 5.89
CA GLY A 136 -9.05 12.00 6.27
C GLY A 136 -9.07 11.02 5.10
N LEU A 137 -10.16 11.00 4.33
CA LEU A 137 -10.29 10.15 3.15
C LEU A 137 -9.23 10.47 2.10
N GLY A 138 -9.04 11.75 1.75
CA GLY A 138 -8.09 12.17 0.73
C GLY A 138 -6.63 12.00 1.14
N ILE A 139 -6.30 12.31 2.40
CA ILE A 139 -4.95 12.12 2.97
C ILE A 139 -4.61 10.63 3.04
N GLY A 140 -5.52 9.80 3.54
CA GLY A 140 -5.28 8.36 3.63
C GLY A 140 -5.11 7.71 2.26
N ALA A 141 -5.92 8.12 1.27
CA ALA A 141 -5.81 7.62 -0.10
C ALA A 141 -4.49 8.05 -0.75
N SER A 142 -4.13 9.32 -0.66
CA SER A 142 -2.90 9.86 -1.25
C SER A 142 -1.64 9.28 -0.61
N LEU A 143 -1.55 9.22 0.73
CA LEU A 143 -0.46 8.56 1.44
C LEU A 143 -0.35 7.08 1.05
N GLY A 144 -1.47 6.37 0.99
CA GLY A 144 -1.50 4.97 0.56
C GLY A 144 -0.99 4.77 -0.87
N ILE A 145 -1.29 5.68 -1.79
CA ILE A 145 -0.77 5.66 -3.17
C ILE A 145 0.75 5.87 -3.19
N VAL A 146 1.24 6.91 -2.49
CA VAL A 146 2.68 7.27 -2.46
C VAL A 146 3.51 6.16 -1.80
N ILE A 147 3.07 5.66 -0.64
CA ILE A 147 3.78 4.64 0.12
C ILE A 147 3.83 3.31 -0.64
N ARG A 148 2.73 2.91 -1.29
CA ARG A 148 2.72 1.68 -2.12
C ARG A 148 3.62 1.76 -3.34
N ALA A 149 3.85 2.96 -3.87
CA ALA A 149 4.83 3.17 -4.94
C ALA A 149 6.29 3.11 -4.45
N GLY A 150 6.51 2.91 -3.14
CA GLY A 150 7.83 2.84 -2.52
C GLY A 150 8.45 4.20 -2.27
N ALA A 151 7.63 5.22 -2.01
CA ALA A 151 8.05 6.59 -1.71
C ALA A 151 7.43 7.07 -0.38
N SER A 152 7.82 8.27 0.04
CA SER A 152 7.24 8.99 1.17
C SER A 152 6.94 10.43 0.73
N THR A 153 6.13 11.15 1.50
CA THR A 153 5.90 12.60 1.34
C THR A 153 7.04 13.44 1.91
N GLY A 154 8.06 12.80 2.50
CA GLY A 154 9.28 13.42 3.02
C GLY A 154 9.20 13.85 4.48
N GLY A 155 8.21 13.37 5.24
CA GLY A 155 7.93 13.82 6.59
C GLY A 155 7.81 12.69 7.62
N MET A 156 6.82 12.82 8.49
CA MET A 156 6.56 11.87 9.59
C MET A 156 6.04 10.49 9.16
N ASP A 157 5.91 10.24 7.86
CA ASP A 157 5.64 8.91 7.31
C ASP A 157 6.90 8.05 7.19
N ILE A 158 8.11 8.63 7.25
CA ILE A 158 9.38 7.88 7.22
C ILE A 158 9.60 7.02 8.47
N PRO A 159 9.44 7.51 9.72
CA PRO A 159 9.63 6.67 10.91
C PRO A 159 8.74 5.41 10.94
N PRO A 160 7.43 5.48 10.63
CA PRO A 160 6.58 4.30 10.42
C PRO A 160 7.14 3.29 9.40
N LEU A 161 7.67 3.77 8.28
CA LEU A 161 8.26 2.90 7.24
C LEU A 161 9.54 2.23 7.70
N VAL A 162 10.38 2.95 8.44
CA VAL A 162 11.59 2.40 9.06
C VAL A 162 11.21 1.34 10.10
N LEU A 163 10.20 1.60 10.92
CA LEU A 163 9.72 0.65 11.92
C LEU A 163 9.15 -0.61 11.27
N HIS A 164 8.38 -0.45 10.18
CA HIS A 164 7.89 -1.56 9.39
C HIS A 164 9.04 -2.40 8.79
N HIS A 165 10.09 -1.75 8.29
CA HIS A 165 11.25 -2.45 7.72
C HIS A 165 11.93 -3.40 8.73
N TYR A 166 12.11 -2.95 9.97
CA TYR A 166 12.80 -3.75 11.00
C TYR A 166 11.88 -4.71 11.76
N PHE A 167 10.67 -4.28 12.12
CA PHE A 167 9.80 -5.01 13.04
C PHE A 167 8.55 -5.59 12.39
N GLN A 168 8.33 -5.33 11.09
CA GLN A 168 7.14 -5.76 10.34
C GLN A 168 5.81 -5.24 10.96
N ILE A 169 5.87 -4.19 11.77
CA ILE A 169 4.69 -3.53 12.34
C ILE A 169 3.95 -2.81 11.20
N PRO A 170 2.60 -2.88 11.13
CA PRO A 170 1.84 -2.17 10.10
C PRO A 170 2.13 -0.65 10.10
N VAL A 171 2.34 -0.10 8.91
CA VAL A 171 2.64 1.33 8.72
C VAL A 171 1.49 2.21 9.24
N SER A 172 0.24 1.83 8.93
CA SER A 172 -0.99 2.50 9.37
C SER A 172 -1.09 2.61 10.90
N VAL A 173 -0.80 1.52 11.61
CA VAL A 173 -0.80 1.47 13.08
C VAL A 173 0.29 2.35 13.66
N SER A 174 1.50 2.29 13.10
CA SER A 174 2.62 3.12 13.56
C SER A 174 2.33 4.61 13.39
N MET A 175 1.77 5.02 12.25
CA MET A 175 1.32 6.39 12.00
C MET A 175 0.26 6.84 13.01
N TYR A 176 -0.74 5.99 13.28
CA TYR A 176 -1.79 6.28 14.27
C TYR A 176 -1.19 6.59 15.64
N VAL A 177 -0.27 5.75 16.13
CA VAL A 177 0.35 5.91 17.45
C VAL A 177 1.18 7.20 17.51
N PHE A 178 2.02 7.48 16.51
CA PHE A 178 2.81 8.71 16.49
C PHE A 178 1.92 9.95 16.48
N ASP A 179 0.91 9.99 15.62
CA ASP A 179 0.01 11.14 15.53
C ASP A 179 -0.86 11.30 16.75
N PHE A 180 -1.31 10.20 17.36
CA PHE A 180 -2.03 10.23 18.63
C PHE A 180 -1.19 10.86 19.73
N CYS A 181 0.06 10.44 19.88
CA CYS A 181 1.00 11.05 20.84
C CYS A 181 1.22 12.54 20.57
N ILE A 182 1.39 12.93 19.31
CA ILE A 182 1.57 14.34 18.93
C ILE A 182 0.33 15.16 19.29
N LEU A 183 -0.87 14.65 19.01
CA LEU A 183 -2.13 15.34 19.34
C LEU A 183 -2.34 15.48 20.85
N LEU A 184 -1.95 14.47 21.64
CA LEU A 184 -1.98 14.58 23.11
C LEU A 184 -1.07 15.70 23.63
N VAL A 185 0.14 15.82 23.07
CA VAL A 185 1.04 16.93 23.43
C VAL A 185 0.43 18.27 23.00
N GLN A 186 -0.23 18.32 21.84
CA GLN A 186 -0.89 19.52 21.37
C GLN A 186 -2.16 19.90 22.17
N ALA A 187 -2.73 18.99 22.97
CA ALA A 187 -3.93 19.25 23.76
C ALA A 187 -3.72 20.26 24.88
N VAL A 188 -2.49 20.39 25.40
CA VAL A 188 -2.16 21.32 26.50
C VAL A 188 -2.32 22.79 26.10
N GLY A 189 -2.35 23.10 24.80
CA GLY A 189 -2.44 24.48 24.31
C GLY A 189 -3.43 24.69 23.17
N ASN A 190 -4.40 23.79 22.99
CA ASN A 190 -5.45 23.93 21.98
C ASN A 190 -6.83 23.64 22.59
N PRO A 191 -7.92 24.22 22.04
CA PRO A 191 -9.28 23.85 22.43
C PRO A 191 -9.51 22.34 22.28
N PRO A 192 -10.24 21.71 23.22
CA PRO A 192 -10.47 20.27 23.19
C PRO A 192 -11.16 19.82 21.89
N GLU A 193 -12.04 20.65 21.33
CA GLU A 193 -12.75 20.39 20.07
C GLU A 193 -11.77 20.19 18.92
N ASN A 194 -10.76 21.05 18.78
CA ASN A 194 -9.77 20.96 17.69
C ASN A 194 -8.94 19.67 17.79
N VAL A 195 -8.63 19.25 19.03
CA VAL A 195 -7.89 18.00 19.29
C VAL A 195 -8.74 16.80 18.92
N LEU A 196 -10.03 16.80 19.30
CA LEU A 196 -10.96 15.74 18.95
C LEU A 196 -11.16 15.61 17.44
N TYR A 197 -11.28 16.73 16.72
CA TYR A 197 -11.31 16.71 15.25
C TYR A 197 -10.00 16.19 14.65
N GLY A 198 -8.86 16.55 15.22
CA GLY A 198 -7.56 15.97 14.84
C GLY A 198 -7.51 14.46 15.05
N LEU A 199 -8.06 13.94 16.15
CA LEU A 199 -8.14 12.50 16.41
C LEU A 199 -9.05 11.79 15.42
N ILE A 200 -10.19 12.39 15.06
CA ILE A 200 -11.08 11.86 14.02
C ILE A 200 -10.36 11.84 12.66
N LEU A 201 -9.67 12.92 12.31
CA LEU A 201 -8.87 13.01 11.08
C LEU A 201 -7.85 11.86 11.01
N VAL A 202 -7.09 11.64 12.09
CA VAL A 202 -6.09 10.57 12.21
C VAL A 202 -6.74 9.19 12.08
N MET A 203 -7.86 8.96 12.75
CA MET A 203 -8.59 7.70 12.67
C MET A 203 -9.09 7.43 11.24
N VAL A 204 -9.68 8.42 10.57
CA VAL A 204 -10.21 8.24 9.21
C VAL A 204 -9.08 8.00 8.21
N TYR A 205 -8.00 8.80 8.23
CA TYR A 205 -6.93 8.62 7.26
C TYR A 205 -6.18 7.30 7.46
N THR A 206 -5.98 6.85 8.70
CA THR A 206 -5.30 5.58 8.99
C THR A 206 -6.12 4.38 8.54
N LEU A 207 -7.44 4.41 8.69
CA LEU A 207 -8.35 3.39 8.15
C LEU A 207 -8.25 3.30 6.62
N VAL A 208 -8.27 4.44 5.94
CA VAL A 208 -8.14 4.46 4.47
C VAL A 208 -6.75 4.00 4.04
N LEU A 209 -5.69 4.48 4.70
CA LEU A 209 -4.32 4.06 4.46
C LEU A 209 -4.17 2.55 4.59
N ASP A 210 -4.72 1.95 5.66
CA ASP A 210 -4.68 0.51 5.88
C ASP A 210 -5.34 -0.27 4.73
N LYS A 211 -6.55 0.16 4.32
CA LYS A 211 -7.24 -0.43 3.16
C LYS A 211 -6.45 -0.31 1.88
N LEU A 212 -5.81 0.84 1.65
CA LEU A 212 -4.98 1.06 0.46
C LEU A 212 -3.77 0.15 0.48
N MET A 213 -3.07 0.02 1.61
CA MET A 213 -1.90 -0.85 1.77
C MET A 213 -2.22 -2.32 1.50
N LEU A 214 -3.42 -2.78 1.88
CA LEU A 214 -3.92 -4.14 1.60
C LEU A 214 -4.48 -4.33 0.18
N LEU A 215 -4.59 -3.25 -0.61
CA LEU A 215 -5.20 -3.32 -1.93
C LEU A 215 -4.31 -4.14 -2.89
N GLY A 216 -4.88 -5.20 -3.46
CA GLY A 216 -4.21 -6.06 -4.44
C GLY A 216 -3.22 -7.08 -3.86
N THR A 217 -2.98 -7.08 -2.55
CA THR A 217 -2.16 -8.10 -1.84
C THR A 217 -3.01 -9.21 -1.23
N THR A 218 -4.31 -8.97 -1.06
CA THR A 218 -5.26 -9.96 -0.54
C THR A 218 -5.33 -11.20 -1.44
N ARG A 219 -5.06 -12.35 -0.84
CA ARG A 219 -5.20 -13.68 -1.43
C ARG A 219 -6.42 -14.34 -0.84
N THR A 220 -7.01 -15.23 -1.62
CA THR A 220 -8.12 -16.07 -1.18
C THR A 220 -7.65 -17.50 -1.14
N GLU A 221 -7.77 -18.12 0.03
CA GLU A 221 -7.74 -19.56 0.18
C GLU A 221 -9.10 -20.09 -0.25
N VAL A 222 -9.07 -21.09 -1.12
CA VAL A 222 -10.25 -21.77 -1.60
C VAL A 222 -10.10 -23.26 -1.31
N ARG A 223 -11.09 -23.82 -0.62
CA ARG A 223 -11.23 -25.26 -0.41
C ARG A 223 -12.46 -25.76 -1.14
N ILE A 224 -12.32 -26.74 -2.00
CA ILE A 224 -13.42 -27.29 -2.81
C ILE A 224 -13.61 -28.76 -2.42
N VAL A 225 -14.84 -29.13 -2.12
CA VAL A 225 -15.24 -30.52 -1.88
C VAL A 225 -16.24 -30.91 -2.95
N SER A 226 -15.93 -31.99 -3.67
CA SER A 226 -16.68 -32.44 -4.84
C SER A 226 -16.37 -33.91 -5.12
N GLU A 227 -17.34 -34.65 -5.65
CA GLU A 227 -17.13 -36.01 -6.18
C GLU A 227 -16.28 -36.00 -7.47
N HIS A 228 -16.20 -34.87 -8.16
CA HIS A 228 -15.45 -34.66 -9.38
C HIS A 228 -14.13 -33.91 -9.16
N SER A 229 -13.54 -34.04 -7.96
CA SER A 229 -12.32 -33.35 -7.53
C SER A 229 -11.14 -33.50 -8.51
N GLN A 230 -10.98 -34.67 -9.15
CA GLN A 230 -9.91 -34.89 -10.13
C GLN A 230 -10.09 -34.04 -11.41
N LYS A 231 -11.31 -33.94 -11.93
CA LYS A 231 -11.62 -33.12 -13.12
C LYS A 231 -11.44 -31.65 -12.82
N ILE A 232 -11.89 -31.20 -11.64
CA ILE A 232 -11.72 -29.83 -11.19
C ILE A 232 -10.23 -29.50 -11.04
N ARG A 233 -9.43 -30.39 -10.44
CA ARG A 233 -7.97 -30.23 -10.31
C ARG A 233 -7.31 -30.00 -11.67
N GLU A 234 -7.64 -30.83 -12.66
CA GLU A 234 -7.10 -30.71 -14.02
C GLU A 234 -7.51 -29.42 -14.70
N ALA A 235 -8.77 -29.02 -14.55
CA ALA A 235 -9.27 -27.76 -15.09
C ALA A 235 -8.57 -26.53 -14.47
N ILE A 236 -8.34 -26.52 -13.15
CA ILE A 236 -7.63 -25.42 -12.48
C ILE A 236 -6.17 -25.32 -12.96
N LEU A 237 -5.51 -26.47 -13.13
CA LEU A 237 -4.13 -26.52 -13.61
C LEU A 237 -4.00 -26.06 -15.06
N ALA A 238 -4.93 -26.46 -15.93
CA ALA A 238 -4.88 -26.19 -17.37
C ALA A 238 -5.43 -24.81 -17.76
N GLU A 239 -6.57 -24.42 -17.20
CA GLU A 239 -7.27 -23.18 -17.59
C GLU A 239 -6.77 -21.96 -16.81
N MET A 240 -6.39 -22.12 -15.53
CA MET A 240 -6.01 -20.99 -14.66
C MET A 240 -4.51 -20.90 -14.35
N ASP A 241 -3.71 -21.92 -14.71
CA ASP A 241 -2.30 -22.06 -14.29
C ASP A 241 -2.12 -21.82 -12.77
N ARG A 242 -3.01 -22.40 -11.95
CA ARG A 242 -2.94 -22.28 -10.48
C ARG A 242 -2.55 -23.60 -9.84
N GLY A 243 -1.61 -23.50 -8.89
CA GLY A 243 -1.18 -24.63 -8.10
C GLY A 243 -2.30 -25.08 -7.17
N VAL A 244 -2.51 -26.39 -7.10
CA VAL A 244 -3.53 -27.03 -6.27
C VAL A 244 -2.88 -28.11 -5.42
N THR A 245 -3.38 -28.30 -4.21
CA THR A 245 -2.99 -29.38 -3.30
C THR A 245 -4.20 -30.25 -3.03
N MET A 246 -4.06 -31.57 -3.21
CA MET A 246 -5.11 -32.52 -2.88
C MET A 246 -4.98 -32.91 -1.41
N LEU A 247 -6.04 -32.71 -0.64
CA LEU A 247 -6.14 -33.10 0.76
C LEU A 247 -7.06 -34.31 0.86
N SER A 248 -6.53 -35.44 1.35
CA SER A 248 -7.35 -36.62 1.66
C SER A 248 -8.12 -36.40 2.95
N GLY A 249 -9.40 -36.73 2.95
CA GLY A 249 -10.26 -36.68 4.11
C GLY A 249 -11.28 -37.82 4.13
N GLU A 250 -12.13 -37.81 5.14
CA GLU A 250 -13.21 -38.78 5.31
C GLU A 250 -14.51 -38.03 5.59
N THR A 251 -15.61 -38.44 4.96
CA THR A 251 -16.93 -37.83 5.19
C THR A 251 -17.44 -38.18 6.58
N GLY A 252 -17.92 -37.18 7.33
CA GLY A 252 -18.26 -37.38 8.75
C GLY A 252 -19.41 -38.36 9.01
N TYR A 253 -20.36 -38.49 8.08
CA TYR A 253 -21.51 -39.38 8.24
C TYR A 253 -21.26 -40.76 7.64
N LEU A 254 -20.93 -40.81 6.34
CA LEU A 254 -20.80 -42.07 5.59
C LEU A 254 -19.43 -42.74 5.74
N LYS A 255 -18.44 -42.06 6.34
CA LYS A 255 -17.07 -42.57 6.51
C LYS A 255 -16.40 -42.94 5.19
N HIS A 256 -16.76 -42.24 4.12
CA HIS A 256 -16.16 -42.45 2.80
C HIS A 256 -14.92 -41.60 2.65
N GLN A 257 -13.86 -42.19 2.09
CA GLN A 257 -12.69 -41.43 1.67
C GLN A 257 -13.11 -40.42 0.60
N THR A 258 -12.74 -39.17 0.82
CA THR A 258 -12.99 -38.07 -0.11
C THR A 258 -11.72 -37.26 -0.30
N GLN A 259 -11.66 -36.50 -1.40
CA GLN A 259 -10.55 -35.62 -1.70
C GLN A 259 -11.06 -34.18 -1.79
N MET A 260 -10.43 -33.30 -1.02
CA MET A 260 -10.65 -31.86 -1.04
C MET A 260 -9.53 -31.18 -1.82
N ILE A 261 -9.89 -30.21 -2.65
CA ILE A 261 -8.92 -29.38 -3.36
C ILE A 261 -8.63 -28.17 -2.50
N PHE A 262 -7.36 -27.89 -2.25
CA PHE A 262 -6.87 -26.67 -1.63
C PHE A 262 -6.11 -25.85 -2.66
N SER A 263 -6.46 -24.57 -2.79
CA SER A 263 -5.75 -23.62 -3.65
C SER A 263 -5.70 -22.23 -3.02
N VAL A 264 -4.65 -21.50 -3.33
CA VAL A 264 -4.55 -20.08 -3.00
C VAL A 264 -4.49 -19.28 -4.30
N ILE A 265 -5.48 -18.42 -4.49
CA ILE A 265 -5.65 -17.59 -5.67
C ILE A 265 -5.66 -16.11 -5.30
N SER A 266 -5.59 -15.22 -6.29
CA SER A 266 -5.91 -13.80 -6.04
C SER A 266 -7.41 -13.59 -5.97
N ASN A 267 -7.87 -12.57 -5.23
CA ASN A 267 -9.29 -12.24 -5.15
C ASN A 267 -9.94 -11.97 -6.51
N ARG A 268 -9.15 -11.56 -7.51
CA ARG A 268 -9.63 -11.30 -8.88
C ARG A 268 -9.98 -12.57 -9.64
N GLU A 269 -9.37 -13.70 -9.28
CA GLU A 269 -9.55 -14.99 -9.94
C GLU A 269 -10.70 -15.80 -9.31
N LEU A 270 -11.21 -15.38 -8.15
CA LEU A 270 -12.27 -16.10 -7.45
C LEU A 270 -13.55 -16.27 -8.30
N PRO A 271 -14.07 -15.24 -8.99
CA PRO A 271 -15.27 -15.40 -9.82
C PRO A 271 -15.05 -16.33 -11.02
N GLU A 272 -13.83 -16.40 -11.54
CA GLU A 272 -13.46 -17.30 -12.64
C GLU A 272 -13.40 -18.75 -12.14
N LEU A 273 -12.77 -18.97 -10.98
CA LEU A 273 -12.72 -20.29 -10.33
C LEU A 273 -14.13 -20.78 -9.98
N GLU A 274 -14.99 -19.93 -9.43
CA GLU A 274 -16.39 -20.27 -9.12
C GLU A 274 -17.13 -20.78 -10.35
N LYS A 275 -17.03 -20.08 -11.47
CA LYS A 275 -17.65 -20.49 -12.73
C LYS A 275 -17.07 -21.79 -13.26
N LEU A 276 -15.75 -21.95 -13.18
CA LEU A 276 -15.05 -23.16 -13.63
C LEU A 276 -15.53 -24.39 -12.85
N VAL A 277 -15.57 -24.27 -11.53
CA VAL A 277 -15.91 -25.38 -10.63
C VAL A 277 -17.39 -25.74 -10.78
N HIS A 278 -18.31 -24.78 -10.72
CA HIS A 278 -19.75 -25.06 -10.86
C HIS A 278 -20.15 -25.54 -12.26
N ARG A 279 -19.36 -25.23 -13.29
CA ARG A 279 -19.54 -25.81 -14.63
C ARG A 279 -19.24 -27.30 -14.66
N ILE A 280 -18.31 -27.77 -13.83
CA ILE A 280 -17.90 -29.18 -13.76
C ILE A 280 -18.79 -29.95 -12.79
N ASP A 281 -19.07 -29.37 -11.63
CA ASP A 281 -19.90 -29.96 -10.59
C ASP A 281 -20.80 -28.88 -9.94
N PRO A 282 -22.08 -28.80 -10.33
CA PRO A 282 -23.04 -27.88 -9.74
C PRO A 282 -23.34 -28.14 -8.26
N GLU A 283 -23.14 -29.38 -7.78
CA GLU A 283 -23.46 -29.82 -6.40
C GLU A 283 -22.25 -29.71 -5.46
N CYS A 284 -21.10 -29.25 -5.96
CA CYS A 284 -19.93 -29.02 -5.11
C CYS A 284 -20.19 -27.90 -4.09
N PHE A 285 -19.41 -27.90 -3.01
CA PHE A 285 -19.35 -26.75 -2.13
C PHE A 285 -17.92 -26.24 -1.98
N MET A 286 -17.82 -24.93 -1.80
CA MET A 286 -16.55 -24.22 -1.76
C MET A 286 -16.49 -23.34 -0.51
N VAL A 287 -15.39 -23.45 0.23
CA VAL A 287 -15.08 -22.59 1.38
C VAL A 287 -14.06 -21.55 0.95
N VAL A 288 -14.40 -20.29 1.17
CA VAL A 288 -13.62 -19.13 0.73
C VAL A 288 -13.13 -18.37 1.96
N ASN A 289 -11.83 -18.40 2.20
CA ASN A 289 -11.19 -17.68 3.30
C ASN A 289 -10.28 -16.58 2.76
N ARG A 290 -10.39 -15.37 3.31
CA ARG A 290 -9.42 -14.31 3.03
C ARG A 290 -8.15 -14.58 3.82
N VAL A 291 -7.02 -14.65 3.13
CA VAL A 291 -5.70 -14.87 3.73
C VAL A 291 -4.94 -13.55 3.72
N SER A 292 -4.44 -13.16 4.89
CA SER A 292 -3.70 -11.91 5.07
C SER A 292 -2.32 -11.96 4.38
N GLU A 293 -1.66 -13.13 4.41
CA GLU A 293 -0.34 -13.32 3.79
C GLU A 293 -0.14 -14.77 3.37
N VAL A 294 0.50 -14.98 2.21
CA VAL A 294 0.97 -16.29 1.74
C VAL A 294 2.37 -16.12 1.15
N SER A 295 3.35 -16.86 1.67
CA SER A 295 4.75 -16.82 1.20
C SER A 295 5.18 -18.21 0.72
N GLY A 296 6.01 -18.27 -0.33
CA GLY A 296 6.53 -19.50 -0.89
C GLY A 296 6.58 -19.53 -2.42
N ARG A 297 6.85 -20.72 -2.96
CA ARG A 297 6.91 -20.95 -4.42
C ARG A 297 5.55 -20.70 -5.07
N GLY A 298 5.54 -19.95 -6.18
CA GLY A 298 4.31 -19.55 -6.85
C GLY A 298 3.65 -18.29 -6.24
N PHE A 299 4.21 -17.77 -5.15
CA PHE A 299 3.77 -16.54 -4.47
C PHE A 299 4.95 -15.56 -4.36
N SER A 300 5.72 -15.59 -3.26
CA SER A 300 6.91 -14.74 -3.06
C SER A 300 8.14 -15.20 -3.85
N MET A 301 8.16 -16.45 -4.35
CA MET A 301 9.22 -17.00 -5.21
C MET A 301 8.68 -17.44 -6.57
N LYS A 302 9.45 -17.24 -7.66
CA LYS A 302 9.07 -17.69 -9.01
C LYS A 302 8.83 -19.21 -9.06
N LYS A 303 7.81 -19.63 -9.82
CA LYS A 303 7.54 -21.05 -10.09
C LYS A 303 8.76 -21.67 -10.77
N ARG A 304 9.26 -22.78 -10.22
CA ARG A 304 10.29 -23.62 -10.83
C ARG A 304 9.76 -25.05 -10.81
N TYR A 305 9.32 -25.53 -11.96
CA TYR A 305 8.88 -26.91 -12.11
C TYR A 305 10.13 -27.80 -12.05
N ARG A 306 10.10 -28.83 -11.21
CA ARG A 306 11.12 -29.88 -11.14
C ARG A 306 10.53 -31.15 -11.74
#